data_AF-A0A932W6G0-F1
#
_entry.id   AF-A0A932W6G0-F1
#
_cell.length_a   1.000
_cell.length_b   1.000
_cell.length_c   1.000
_cell.angle_alpha   90.00
_cell.angle_beta   90.00
_cell.angle_gamma   90.00
#
_symmetry.space_group_name_H-M   'P 1'
#
loop_
_entity.id
_entity.type
_entity.pdbx_description
1 polymer ?
#
loop_
_entity_poly.entity_id
_entity_poly.type
_entity_poly.pdbx_seq_one_letter_code
_entity_poly.pdbx_strand_id
1 'polypeptide(L)'
;MPEVTCLSQTWPWPELALASLRRLLGDEPGEFDDGRVALLVCPICADLSCRALSARLILTADCVEWRDLGWQSDYEPFTPTESGFDPPLHLRFDRTSYTTLLGRLQGRFMSIGTAHDSSSKDR
;
A
#
# COMPACT_ATOMS: atom_id res chain seq x y z
N MET A 1 -4.59 0.30 -18.54
CA MET A 1 -5.23 1.13 -17.50
C MET A 1 -4.16 1.39 -16.46
N PRO A 2 -3.85 2.65 -16.05
CA PRO A 2 -2.81 2.87 -15.05
C PRO A 2 -3.31 2.43 -13.66
N GLU A 3 -2.49 1.66 -12.95
CA GLU A 3 -2.70 1.32 -11.56
C GLU A 3 -2.45 2.54 -10.66
N VAL A 4 -3.15 2.61 -9.54
CA VAL A 4 -3.12 3.78 -8.63
C VAL A 4 -2.73 3.37 -7.23
N THR A 5 -2.15 4.31 -6.48
CA THR A 5 -1.92 4.15 -5.06
C THR A 5 -3.15 4.60 -4.25
N CYS A 6 -3.43 3.88 -3.16
CA CYS A 6 -4.38 4.30 -2.12
C CYS A 6 -4.00 5.65 -1.50
N LEU A 7 -2.73 6.04 -1.59
CA LEU A 7 -2.21 7.29 -1.04
C LEU A 7 -2.50 8.51 -1.93
N SER A 8 -3.70 8.57 -2.52
CA SER A 8 -4.18 9.67 -3.33
C SER A 8 -5.33 10.41 -2.66
N GLN A 9 -5.25 11.74 -2.62
CA GLN A 9 -6.31 12.58 -2.07
C GLN A 9 -7.53 12.72 -2.97
N THR A 10 -7.38 12.41 -4.26
CA THR A 10 -8.46 12.51 -5.24
C THR A 10 -9.25 11.21 -5.36
N TRP A 11 -8.84 10.18 -4.63
CA TRP A 11 -9.50 8.88 -4.65
C TRP A 11 -10.57 8.81 -3.54
N PRO A 12 -11.73 8.17 -3.78
CA PRO A 12 -12.91 8.37 -2.96
C PRO A 12 -12.89 7.62 -1.63
N TRP A 13 -11.86 6.80 -1.37
CA TRP A 13 -11.79 5.90 -0.20
C TRP A 13 -10.57 6.23 0.69
N PRO A 14 -10.63 7.32 1.48
CA PRO A 14 -9.54 7.71 2.39
C PRO A 14 -9.22 6.64 3.46
N GLU A 15 -10.18 5.78 3.80
CA GLU A 15 -10.01 4.65 4.70
C GLU A 15 -9.02 3.61 4.15
N LEU A 16 -9.01 3.37 2.83
CA LEU A 16 -8.02 2.49 2.19
C LEU A 16 -6.61 3.11 2.27
N ALA A 17 -6.50 4.43 2.15
CA ALA A 17 -5.23 5.13 2.34
C ALA A 17 -4.67 4.91 3.75
N LEU A 18 -5.53 5.03 4.77
CA LEU A 18 -5.14 4.79 6.17
C LEU A 18 -4.75 3.33 6.42
N ALA A 19 -5.48 2.38 5.84
CA ALA A 19 -5.14 0.96 5.94
C ALA A 19 -3.79 0.65 5.28
N SER A 20 -3.55 1.15 4.06
CA SER A 20 -2.25 1.01 3.38
C SER A 20 -1.11 1.64 4.19
N LEU A 21 -1.33 2.79 4.84
CA LEU A 21 -0.30 3.43 5.68
C LEU A 21 0.04 2.59 6.92
N ARG A 22 -0.95 2.02 7.61
CA ARG A 22 -0.70 1.13 8.76
C ARG A 22 0.13 -0.08 8.36
N ARG A 23 -0.17 -0.70 7.22
CA ARG A 23 0.61 -1.83 6.70
C ARG A 23 2.03 -1.44 6.34
N LEU A 24 2.20 -0.33 5.63
CA LEU A 24 3.52 0.20 5.27
C LEU A 24 4.35 0.61 6.50
N LEU A 25 3.71 1.02 7.61
CA LEU A 25 4.39 1.27 8.89
C LEU A 25 4.70 -0.02 9.68
N GLY A 26 4.13 -1.16 9.28
CA GLY A 26 4.25 -2.45 9.97
C GLY A 26 3.30 -2.63 11.14
N ASP A 27 2.27 -1.78 11.27
CA ASP A 27 1.26 -1.85 12.34
C ASP A 27 0.21 -2.95 12.06
N GLU A 28 0.03 -3.30 10.78
CA GLU A 28 -0.88 -4.36 10.31
C GLU A 28 -0.17 -5.26 9.29
N PRO A 29 -0.55 -6.55 9.17
CA PRO A 29 -0.02 -7.42 8.13
C PRO A 29 -0.46 -6.95 6.73
N GLY A 30 0.32 -7.35 5.72
CA GLY A 30 -0.03 -7.15 4.31
C GLY A 30 -1.36 -7.80 3.93
N GLU A 31 -1.99 -7.29 2.88
CA GLU A 31 -3.31 -7.74 2.44
C GLU A 31 -3.31 -9.15 1.82
N PHE A 32 -2.17 -9.61 1.31
CA PHE A 32 -2.05 -10.94 0.73
C PHE A 32 -1.78 -12.01 1.80
N ASP A 33 -2.20 -13.25 1.54
CA ASP A 33 -2.02 -14.39 2.45
C ASP A 33 -0.54 -14.68 2.81
N ASP A 34 0.39 -14.29 1.94
CA ASP A 34 1.84 -14.39 2.16
C ASP A 34 2.44 -13.15 2.86
N GLY A 35 1.59 -12.25 3.34
CA GLY A 35 1.93 -11.05 4.10
C GLY A 35 2.46 -9.90 3.26
N ARG A 36 2.38 -9.98 1.92
CA ARG A 36 2.80 -8.89 1.02
C ARG A 36 1.83 -7.73 1.10
N VAL A 37 2.36 -6.51 1.00
CA VAL A 37 1.59 -5.26 1.06
C VAL A 37 1.29 -4.79 -0.37
N ALA A 38 0.05 -4.44 -0.65
CA ALA A 38 -0.34 -3.84 -1.93
C ALA A 38 0.13 -2.37 -2.01
N LEU A 39 0.80 -2.02 -3.10
CA LEU A 39 1.36 -0.68 -3.36
C LEU A 39 0.53 0.08 -4.39
N LEU A 40 0.20 -0.59 -5.50
CA LEU A 40 -0.66 -0.09 -6.56
C LEU A 40 -1.77 -1.09 -6.84
N VAL A 41 -2.99 -0.62 -6.98
CA VAL A 41 -4.19 -1.42 -7.17
C VAL A 41 -5.02 -0.90 -8.34
N CYS A 42 -6.01 -1.69 -8.76
CA CYS A 42 -6.94 -1.30 -9.80
C CYS A 42 -7.72 -0.02 -9.41
N PRO A 43 -7.74 1.03 -10.25
CA PRO A 43 -8.42 2.28 -9.92
C PRO A 43 -9.94 2.19 -9.88
N ILE A 44 -10.53 1.10 -10.41
CA ILE A 44 -11.98 0.92 -10.52
C ILE A 44 -12.54 0.31 -9.22
N CYS A 45 -11.91 -0.74 -8.71
CA CYS A 45 -12.44 -1.53 -7.61
C CYS A 45 -11.53 -1.60 -6.38
N ALA A 46 -10.25 -1.22 -6.50
CA ALA A 46 -9.22 -1.42 -5.47
C ALA A 46 -9.05 -2.88 -5.00
N ASP A 47 -9.63 -3.83 -5.72
CA ASP A 47 -9.65 -5.25 -5.39
C ASP A 47 -8.35 -5.94 -5.85
N LEU A 48 -7.88 -6.90 -5.05
CA LEU A 48 -6.63 -7.60 -5.29
C LEU A 48 -6.72 -8.63 -6.43
N SER A 49 -7.92 -9.12 -6.76
CA SER A 49 -8.15 -10.01 -7.90
C SER A 49 -7.90 -9.32 -9.25
N CYS A 50 -7.94 -7.99 -9.31
CA CYS A 50 -7.62 -7.22 -10.51
C CYS A 50 -6.11 -7.03 -10.73
N ARG A 51 -5.29 -7.76 -9.97
CA ARG A 51 -3.83 -7.71 -9.93
C ARG A 51 -3.32 -6.40 -9.31
N ALA A 52 -2.51 -6.51 -8.26
CA ALA A 52 -1.87 -5.39 -7.59
C ALA A 52 -0.35 -5.50 -7.70
N LEU A 53 0.34 -4.36 -7.72
CA LEU A 53 1.78 -4.35 -7.48
C LEU A 53 1.98 -4.50 -5.97
N SER A 54 2.65 -5.55 -5.54
CA SER A 54 2.88 -5.84 -4.13
C SER A 54 4.37 -5.96 -3.81
N ALA A 55 4.71 -5.85 -2.53
CA ALA A 55 6.06 -6.10 -2.04
C ALA A 55 6.04 -6.79 -0.67
N ARG A 56 7.09 -7.56 -0.38
CA ARG A 56 7.37 -7.98 0.99
C ARG A 56 8.01 -6.83 1.75
N LEU A 57 7.37 -6.42 2.83
CA LEU A 57 7.86 -5.34 3.68
C LEU A 57 8.82 -5.88 4.75
N ILE A 58 10.06 -5.42 4.73
CA ILE A 58 11.05 -5.74 5.77
C ILE A 58 11.40 -4.46 6.52
N LEU A 59 11.20 -4.48 7.83
CA LEU A 59 11.40 -3.34 8.72
C LEU A 59 12.56 -3.67 9.67
N THR A 60 13.68 -2.94 9.56
CA THR A 60 14.81 -3.04 10.49
C THR A 60 14.95 -1.75 11.31
N ALA A 61 15.94 -1.71 12.20
CA ALA A 61 16.22 -0.52 12.99
C ALA A 61 16.67 0.69 12.14
N ASP A 62 17.40 0.42 11.05
CA ASP A 62 18.07 1.42 10.21
C ASP A 62 17.40 1.62 8.84
N CYS A 63 16.62 0.65 8.36
CA CYS A 63 15.99 0.76 7.04
C CYS A 63 14.59 0.13 6.96
N VAL A 64 13.93 0.45 5.84
CA VAL A 64 12.78 -0.28 5.33
C VAL A 64 13.12 -0.79 3.94
N GLU A 65 12.83 -2.05 3.67
CA GLU A 65 12.96 -2.64 2.34
C GLU A 65 11.59 -3.08 1.82
N TRP A 66 11.31 -2.69 0.58
CA TRP A 66 10.29 -3.32 -0.24
C TRP A 66 11.01 -4.36 -1.10
N ARG A 67 10.85 -5.63 -0.75
CA ARG A 67 11.57 -6.75 -1.36
C ARG A 67 10.68 -7.49 -2.35
N ASP A 68 11.28 -7.97 -3.43
CA ASP A 68 10.64 -8.80 -4.44
C ASP A 68 9.42 -8.11 -5.06
N LEU A 69 9.51 -6.82 -5.41
CA LEU A 69 8.39 -6.09 -6.01
C LEU A 69 7.85 -6.88 -7.20
N GLY A 70 6.54 -7.00 -7.31
CA GLY A 70 5.94 -7.75 -8.39
C GLY A 70 4.43 -7.71 -8.42
N TRP A 71 3.89 -8.01 -9.60
CA TRP A 71 2.46 -8.17 -9.79
C TRP A 71 1.95 -9.44 -9.11
N GLN A 72 0.82 -9.34 -8.41
CA GLN A 72 0.20 -10.44 -7.69
C GLN A 72 -1.33 -10.28 -7.71
N SER A 73 -2.04 -11.40 -7.82
CA SER A 73 -3.47 -11.48 -7.54
C SER A 73 -3.69 -12.30 -6.27
N ASP A 74 -4.82 -12.11 -5.59
CA ASP A 74 -5.14 -12.81 -4.34
C ASP A 74 -5.53 -14.29 -4.50
N TYR A 75 -5.90 -14.71 -5.72
CA TYR A 75 -6.26 -16.09 -6.04
C TYR A 75 -5.06 -16.97 -6.46
N GLU A 76 -3.85 -16.42 -6.55
CA GLU A 76 -2.64 -17.13 -6.95
C GLU A 76 -1.45 -16.80 -6.01
N PRO A 77 -0.61 -17.77 -5.64
CA PRO A 77 0.61 -17.50 -4.89
C PRO A 77 1.57 -16.57 -5.65
N PHE A 78 2.34 -15.75 -4.94
CA PHE A 78 3.36 -14.93 -5.57
C PHE A 78 4.49 -15.78 -6.18
N THR A 79 4.77 -15.57 -7.46
CA THR A 79 5.87 -16.22 -8.18
C THR A 79 6.90 -15.18 -8.63
N PRO A 80 8.14 -15.18 -8.10
CA PRO A 80 9.16 -14.19 -8.46
C PRO A 80 9.46 -14.09 -9.96
N THR A 81 9.43 -15.22 -10.68
CA THR A 81 9.68 -15.26 -12.13
C THR A 81 8.54 -14.68 -12.97
N GLU A 82 7.37 -14.46 -12.38
CA GLU A 82 6.18 -13.89 -13.03
C GLU A 82 5.87 -12.48 -12.49
N SER A 83 6.76 -11.94 -11.67
CA SER A 83 6.63 -10.62 -11.01
C SER A 83 6.55 -9.45 -11.98
N GLY A 84 7.02 -9.62 -13.21
CA GLY A 84 7.22 -8.56 -14.20
C GLY A 84 8.54 -7.79 -14.05
N PHE A 85 9.42 -8.21 -13.14
CA PHE A 85 10.75 -7.63 -12.94
C PHE A 85 11.83 -8.70 -13.03
N ASP A 86 12.74 -8.56 -13.98
CA ASP A 86 13.92 -9.41 -14.13
C ASP A 86 15.17 -8.53 -14.33
N PRO A 87 16.10 -8.48 -13.37
CA PRO A 87 16.11 -9.22 -12.10
C PRO A 87 15.01 -8.74 -11.12
N PRO A 88 14.73 -9.50 -10.04
CA PRO A 88 13.81 -9.07 -8.98
C PRO A 88 14.15 -7.66 -8.46
N LEU A 89 13.12 -6.83 -8.34
CA LEU A 89 13.29 -5.44 -7.90
C LEU A 89 13.14 -5.32 -6.38
N HIS A 90 14.05 -4.57 -5.78
CA HIS A 90 14.04 -4.23 -4.36
C HIS A 90 14.26 -2.73 -4.19
N LEU A 91 13.52 -2.10 -3.28
CA LEU A 91 13.71 -0.70 -2.90
C LEU A 91 14.07 -0.63 -1.43
N ARG A 92 15.07 0.19 -1.11
CA ARG A 92 15.53 0.40 0.27
C ARG A 92 15.40 1.87 0.64
N PHE A 93 14.90 2.12 1.84
CA PHE A 93 14.66 3.45 2.38
C PHE A 93 15.33 3.56 3.76
N ASP A 94 15.79 4.75 4.10
CA ASP A 94 16.18 5.08 5.48
C ASP A 94 14.97 4.96 6.41
N ARG A 95 15.13 4.32 7.58
CA ARG A 95 14.02 4.04 8.48
C ARG A 95 13.36 5.32 8.98
N THR A 96 14.16 6.28 9.45
CA THR A 96 13.66 7.51 10.08
C THR A 96 12.90 8.37 9.07
N SER A 97 13.46 8.55 7.88
CA SER A 97 12.85 9.34 6.80
C SER A 97 11.55 8.71 6.34
N TYR A 98 11.53 7.38 6.18
CA TYR A 98 10.35 6.63 5.77
C TYR A 98 9.20 6.77 6.79
N THR A 99 9.44 6.46 8.06
CA THR A 99 8.38 6.52 9.08
C THR A 99 7.91 7.96 9.32
N THR A 100 8.81 8.94 9.23
CA THR A 100 8.44 10.36 9.36
C THR A 100 7.51 10.79 8.24
N LEU A 101 7.82 10.42 6.99
CA LEU A 101 6.97 10.76 5.85
C LEU A 101 5.59 10.09 5.97
N LEU A 102 5.56 8.78 6.25
CA LEU A 102 4.31 8.03 6.34
C LEU A 102 3.45 8.50 7.52
N GLY A 103 4.05 8.82 8.66
CA GLY A 103 3.33 9.40 9.80
C GLY A 103 2.69 10.75 9.47
N ARG A 104 3.38 11.61 8.69
CA ARG A 104 2.80 12.87 8.19
C ARG A 104 1.63 12.62 7.23
N LEU A 105 1.75 11.63 6.34
CA LEU A 105 0.67 11.25 5.43
C LEU A 105 -0.54 10.69 6.20
N GLN A 106 -0.29 9.87 7.23
CA GLN A 106 -1.36 9.31 8.08
C GLN A 106 -2.15 10.41 8.78
N GLY A 107 -1.46 11.38 9.39
CA GLY A 107 -2.13 12.54 9.98
C GLY A 107 -2.96 13.33 8.95
N ARG A 108 -2.46 13.48 7.72
CA ARG A 108 -3.20 14.15 6.63
C ARG A 108 -4.45 13.39 6.22
N PHE A 109 -4.38 12.07 6.04
CA PHE A 109 -5.53 11.25 5.65
C PHE A 109 -6.55 11.09 6.78
N MET A 110 -6.11 11.09 8.05
CA MET A 110 -7.04 11.10 9.19
C MET A 110 -7.91 12.37 9.17
N SER A 111 -7.31 13.53 8.94
CA SER A 111 -8.05 14.80 8.83
C SER A 111 -9.03 14.83 7.65
N ILE A 112 -8.69 14.16 6.53
CA ILE A 112 -9.58 14.05 5.36
C ILE A 112 -10.75 13.11 5.65
N GLY A 113 -10.49 11.95 6.26
CA GLY A 113 -11.52 10.99 6.63
C GLY A 113 -12.55 11.56 7.59
N THR A 114 -12.11 12.36 8.58
CA THR A 114 -13.04 13.06 9.50
C THR A 114 -13.95 14.05 8.77
N ALA A 115 -13.45 14.75 7.75
CA ALA A 115 -14.24 15.68 6.96
C ALA A 115 -15.25 14.95 6.04
N HIS A 116 -14.86 13.80 5.49
CA HIS A 116 -15.73 12.97 4.65
C HIS A 116 -16.93 12.43 5.43
N ASP A 117 -16.72 11.93 6.65
CA ASP A 117 -17.79 11.39 7.51
C ASP A 117 -18.82 12.46 7.93
N SER A 118 -18.37 13.71 8.15
CA SER A 118 -19.26 14.83 8.43
C SER A 118 -20.13 15.25 7.23
N SER A 119 -19.69 15.04 5.99
CA SER A 119 -20.44 15.39 4.77
C SER A 119 -21.39 14.29 4.27
N SER A 120 -21.27 13.08 4.83
CA SER A 120 -22.16 11.94 4.51
C SER A 120 -23.40 11.91 5.43
N LYS A 121 -23.30 12.50 6.63
CA LYS A 121 -24.42 12.59 7.59
C LYS A 121 -25.46 13.68 7.27
N ASP A 122 -25.15 14.62 6.39
CA ASP A 122 -26.04 15.71 5.98
C ASP A 122 -26.81 15.43 4.68
N ARG A 123 -26.96 14.16 4.29
CA ARG A 123 -27.61 13.76 3.03
C ARG A 123 -28.73 12.74 3.22
#